data_AF-A0A932I1W5-F1
#
_entry.id   AF-A0A932I1W5-F1
#
_cell.length_a   1.000
_cell.length_b   1.000
_cell.length_c   1.000
_cell.angle_alpha   90.00
_cell.angle_beta   90.00
_cell.angle_gamma   90.00
#
_symmetry.space_group_name_H-M   'P 1'
#
loop_
_entity.id
_entity.type
_entity.pdbx_description
1 polymer ?
#
loop_
_entity_poly.entity_id
_entity_poly.type
_entity_poly.pdbx_seq_one_letter_code
_entity_poly.pdbx_strand_id
1 'polypeptide(L)'
;MTNPKTPPMREAPPEPQIISVSRRTDVPAFHAPWFLKRLEEGFAEYRNPFSGKRHRVSLAPGDVRAFVFWTRNPAPLLPHLDAVEARAPFYFLYTVNAYPESLERAVPPLAQAVRTFHKLAERAGPGRVRWRYDPIYLSRETDAAFHRRNFARVADALAGATGECIASFADMYGKVRRNAARLPEGLRPEEGTLEERKALLDELAEMAAERGMRLLACCEDALVGGPAGKARCVDPDLLDR
;
A
#
# COMPACT_ATOMS: atom_id res chain seq x y z
N MET A 1 -1.08 -3.56 64.03
CA MET A 1 -0.70 -4.51 62.95
C MET A 1 -1.13 -3.91 61.62
N THR A 2 -0.21 -3.21 60.96
CA THR A 2 -0.43 -2.58 59.65
C THR A 2 -0.25 -3.63 58.57
N ASN A 3 -1.31 -3.93 57.83
CA ASN A 3 -1.27 -4.87 56.71
C ASN A 3 -0.41 -4.26 55.59
N PRO A 4 0.69 -4.91 55.14
CA PRO A 4 1.50 -4.38 54.03
C PRO A 4 0.66 -4.42 52.75
N LYS A 5 0.40 -3.23 52.17
CA LYS A 5 -0.24 -3.11 50.86
C LYS A 5 0.66 -3.79 49.83
N THR A 6 0.16 -4.87 49.23
CA THR A 6 0.70 -5.47 48.01
C THR A 6 0.92 -4.36 46.98
N PRO A 7 2.14 -4.18 46.43
CA PRO A 7 2.36 -3.20 45.38
C PRO A 7 1.46 -3.53 44.18
N PRO A 8 0.91 -2.53 43.47
CA PRO A 8 0.10 -2.80 42.29
C PRO A 8 0.92 -3.61 41.30
N MET A 9 0.36 -4.74 40.84
CA MET A 9 0.91 -5.49 39.72
C MET A 9 1.11 -4.50 38.58
N ARG A 10 2.35 -4.39 38.08
CA ARG A 10 2.63 -3.62 36.86
C ARG A 10 1.73 -4.17 35.76
N GLU A 11 0.89 -3.32 35.19
CA GLU A 11 0.13 -3.65 33.98
C GLU A 11 1.11 -4.23 32.95
N ALA A 12 0.75 -5.37 32.35
CA ALA A 12 1.56 -5.94 31.29
C ALA A 12 1.76 -4.87 30.19
N PRO A 13 2.97 -4.75 29.62
CA PRO A 13 3.18 -3.81 28.53
C PRO A 13 2.17 -4.09 27.41
N PRO A 14 1.58 -3.05 26.79
CA PRO A 14 0.60 -3.24 25.73
C PRO A 14 1.19 -4.08 24.60
N GLU A 15 0.38 -4.93 23.99
CA GLU A 15 0.85 -5.77 22.88
C GLU A 15 1.44 -4.92 21.75
N PRO A 16 2.58 -5.34 21.16
CA PRO A 16 3.23 -4.59 20.09
C PRO A 16 2.27 -4.36 18.91
N GLN A 17 2.17 -3.12 18.45
CA GLN A 17 1.19 -2.70 17.45
C GLN A 17 1.77 -2.70 16.02
N ILE A 18 0.94 -3.01 15.03
CA ILE A 18 1.29 -2.75 13.62
C ILE A 18 0.94 -1.30 13.29
N ILE A 19 1.94 -0.54 12.85
CA ILE A 19 1.81 0.88 12.54
C ILE A 19 1.74 1.07 11.04
N SER A 20 0.55 1.45 10.56
CA SER A 20 0.36 1.89 9.17
C SER A 20 0.82 3.34 9.02
N VAL A 21 2.05 3.52 8.55
CA VAL A 21 2.76 4.80 8.56
C VAL A 21 2.18 5.78 7.54
N SER A 22 1.76 5.27 6.38
CA SER A 22 1.50 6.10 5.18
C SER A 22 0.05 6.08 4.72
N ARG A 23 -0.90 5.72 5.60
CA ARG A 23 -2.32 5.64 5.22
C ARG A 23 -2.93 6.99 4.87
N ARG A 24 -2.41 8.09 5.42
CA ARG A 24 -2.93 9.46 5.23
C ARG A 24 -2.15 10.28 4.21
N THR A 25 -0.85 10.00 4.11
CA THR A 25 0.08 10.68 3.20
C THR A 25 1.19 9.70 2.85
N ASP A 26 1.77 9.85 1.67
CA ASP A 26 2.90 9.06 1.22
C ASP A 26 4.18 9.47 1.97
N VAL A 27 4.34 8.89 3.16
CA VAL A 27 5.47 9.20 4.05
C VAL A 27 6.81 8.86 3.40
N PRO A 28 7.02 7.69 2.76
CA PRO A 28 8.27 7.42 2.07
C PRO A 28 8.61 8.45 0.99
N ALA A 29 7.62 8.90 0.20
CA ALA A 29 7.88 9.84 -0.89
C ALA A 29 8.14 11.28 -0.42
N PHE A 30 7.42 11.76 0.59
CA PHE A 30 7.39 13.20 0.92
C PHE A 30 7.86 13.54 2.33
N HIS A 31 7.93 12.55 3.24
CA HIS A 31 8.14 12.79 4.66
C HIS A 31 9.12 11.81 5.32
N ALA A 32 10.04 11.20 4.54
CA ALA A 32 11.04 10.29 5.08
C ALA A 32 11.90 10.93 6.20
N PRO A 33 12.45 12.16 6.05
CA PRO A 33 13.21 12.81 7.13
C PRO A 33 12.38 13.04 8.41
N TRP A 34 11.11 13.41 8.25
CA TRP A 34 10.20 13.57 9.39
C TRP A 34 9.99 12.26 10.12
N PHE A 35 9.77 11.16 9.39
CA PHE A 35 9.53 9.85 9.97
C PHE A 35 10.76 9.33 10.73
N LEU A 36 11.96 9.49 10.16
CA LEU A 36 13.21 9.12 10.83
C LEU A 36 13.38 9.88 12.15
N LYS A 37 13.08 11.18 12.17
CA LYS A 37 13.06 11.96 13.42
C LYS A 37 12.03 11.43 14.44
N ARG A 38 10.86 10.96 13.99
CA ARG A 38 9.86 10.34 14.88
C ARG A 38 10.35 9.00 15.44
N LEU A 39 11.07 8.21 14.64
CA LEU A 39 11.71 6.99 15.11
C LEU A 39 12.74 7.32 16.19
N GLU A 40 13.64 8.27 15.95
CA GLU A 40 14.63 8.73 16.94
C GLU A 40 13.97 9.15 18.26
N GLU A 41 12.92 9.96 18.20
CA GLU A 41 12.17 10.41 19.39
C GLU A 41 11.33 9.31 20.06
N GLY A 42 11.10 8.18 19.37
CA GLY A 42 10.36 7.03 19.91
C GLY A 42 8.84 7.21 19.95
N PHE A 43 8.29 8.23 19.29
CA PHE A 43 6.84 8.41 19.16
C PHE A 43 6.45 9.29 17.97
N ALA A 44 5.21 9.15 17.51
CA ALA A 44 4.59 10.05 16.55
C ALA A 44 3.27 10.60 17.11
N GLU A 45 2.92 11.82 16.71
CA GLU A 45 1.63 12.42 17.04
C GLU A 45 0.86 12.77 15.78
N TYR A 46 -0.44 12.55 15.80
CA TYR A 46 -1.33 12.97 14.72
C TYR A 46 -2.67 13.46 15.25
N ARG A 47 -3.36 14.26 14.45
CA ARG A 47 -4.73 14.70 14.72
C ARG A 47 -5.71 13.82 13.96
N ASN A 48 -6.69 13.24 14.65
CA ASN A 48 -7.78 12.53 14.00
C ASN A 48 -8.55 13.50 13.08
N PRO A 49 -8.70 13.20 11.78
CA PRO A 49 -9.31 14.13 10.82
C PRO A 49 -10.81 14.35 11.05
N PHE A 50 -11.50 13.42 11.74
CA PHE A 50 -12.93 13.50 12.00
C PHE A 50 -13.22 14.12 13.36
N SER A 51 -12.57 13.65 14.42
CA SER A 51 -12.82 14.14 15.78
C SER A 51 -11.93 15.31 16.20
N GLY A 52 -10.86 15.58 15.46
CA GLY A 52 -9.88 16.60 15.82
C GLY A 52 -9.02 16.27 17.04
N LYS A 53 -9.21 15.11 17.68
CA LYS A 53 -8.44 14.67 18.85
C LYS A 53 -6.98 14.39 18.48
N ARG A 54 -6.04 14.78 19.33
CA ARG A 54 -4.62 14.40 19.19
C ARG A 54 -4.41 12.99 19.73
N HIS A 55 -3.69 12.19 18.96
CA HIS A 55 -3.26 10.86 19.33
C HIS A 55 -1.74 10.81 19.32
N ARG A 56 -1.17 10.15 20.32
CA ARG A 56 0.25 9.82 20.40
C ARG A 56 0.38 8.31 20.23
N VAL A 57 1.30 7.91 19.36
CA VAL A 57 1.60 6.51 19.03
C VAL A 57 3.05 6.25 19.43
N SER A 58 3.29 5.24 20.24
CA SER A 58 4.66 4.83 20.58
C SER A 58 5.35 4.22 19.36
N LEU A 59 6.61 4.57 19.17
CA LEU A 59 7.54 3.98 18.20
C LEU A 59 8.76 3.38 18.89
N ALA A 60 8.66 3.15 20.20
CA ALA A 60 9.73 2.54 20.98
C ALA A 60 9.92 1.07 20.56
N PRO A 61 11.16 0.55 20.61
CA PRO A 61 11.39 -0.89 20.45
C PRO A 61 10.53 -1.71 21.40
N GLY A 62 9.90 -2.77 20.90
CA GLY A 62 8.98 -3.60 21.68
C GLY A 62 7.52 -3.14 21.66
N ASP A 63 7.23 -1.86 21.39
CA ASP A 63 5.84 -1.38 21.24
C ASP A 63 5.33 -1.51 19.81
N VAL A 64 6.23 -1.77 18.84
CA VAL A 64 5.91 -1.87 17.42
C VAL A 64 6.17 -3.29 16.93
N ARG A 65 5.12 -3.96 16.45
CA ARG A 65 5.23 -5.25 15.77
C ARG A 65 5.80 -5.09 14.36
N ALA A 66 5.30 -4.10 13.61
CA ALA A 66 5.85 -3.76 12.30
C ALA A 66 5.38 -2.40 11.78
N PHE A 67 6.13 -1.89 10.80
CA PHE A 67 5.73 -0.75 9.98
C PHE A 67 5.14 -1.19 8.64
N VAL A 68 4.03 -0.56 8.26
CA VAL A 68 3.42 -0.74 6.94
C VAL A 68 3.51 0.56 6.16
N PHE A 69 4.29 0.55 5.08
CA PHE A 69 4.48 1.70 4.21
C PHE A 69 3.62 1.60 2.96
N TRP A 70 2.87 2.65 2.68
CA TRP A 70 2.08 2.80 1.45
C TRP A 70 2.71 3.90 0.65
N THR A 71 3.10 3.62 -0.60
CA THR A 71 3.84 4.60 -1.37
C THR A 71 3.71 4.40 -2.87
N ARG A 72 3.92 5.49 -3.61
CA ARG A 72 4.20 5.51 -5.05
C ARG A 72 5.68 5.78 -5.35
N ASN A 73 6.47 6.10 -4.32
CA ASN A 73 7.90 6.36 -4.45
C ASN A 73 8.67 6.08 -3.13
N PRO A 74 9.18 4.86 -2.92
CA PRO A 74 9.97 4.52 -1.72
C PRO A 74 11.41 5.03 -1.79
N ALA A 75 11.87 5.58 -2.93
CA ALA A 75 13.26 5.94 -3.14
C ALA A 75 13.85 6.86 -2.05
N PRO A 76 13.13 7.85 -1.48
CA PRO A 76 13.70 8.70 -0.42
C PRO A 76 13.90 7.97 0.91
N LEU A 77 13.14 6.92 1.19
CA LEU A 77 13.27 6.13 2.43
C LEU A 77 14.23 4.95 2.28
N LEU A 78 14.46 4.48 1.05
CA LEU A 78 15.26 3.30 0.74
C LEU A 78 16.67 3.29 1.39
N PRO A 79 17.45 4.40 1.41
CA PRO A 79 18.77 4.42 2.04
C PRO A 79 18.73 4.30 3.58
N HIS A 80 17.55 4.39 4.19
CA HIS A 80 17.37 4.44 5.64
C HIS A 80 16.65 3.22 6.20
N LEU A 81 16.41 2.19 5.38
CA LEU A 81 15.68 1.00 5.81
C LEU A 81 16.36 0.26 6.96
N ASP A 82 17.69 0.29 7.06
CA ASP A 82 18.43 -0.29 8.19
C ASP A 82 18.04 0.36 9.53
N ALA A 83 17.87 1.69 9.54
CA ALA A 83 17.44 2.43 10.74
C ALA A 83 15.97 2.13 11.09
N VAL A 84 15.13 1.84 10.09
CA VAL A 84 13.75 1.42 10.31
C VAL A 84 13.70 -0.01 10.87
N GLU A 85 14.43 -0.94 10.25
CA GLU A 85 14.48 -2.35 10.63
C GLU A 85 15.03 -2.56 12.04
N ALA A 86 16.01 -1.73 12.44
CA ALA A 86 16.52 -1.70 13.81
C ALA A 86 15.46 -1.37 14.87
N ARG A 87 14.31 -0.80 14.48
CA ARG A 87 13.18 -0.51 15.39
C ARG A 87 12.11 -1.58 15.34
N ALA A 88 11.71 -1.98 14.14
CA ALA A 88 10.77 -3.07 13.93
C ALA A 88 10.83 -3.54 12.47
N PRO A 89 10.41 -4.80 12.20
CA PRO A 89 10.17 -5.28 10.84
C PRO A 89 9.24 -4.35 10.05
N PHE A 90 9.33 -4.41 8.73
CA PHE A 90 8.46 -3.63 7.85
C PHE A 90 8.07 -4.39 6.59
N TYR A 91 7.01 -3.93 5.94
CA TYR A 91 6.74 -4.27 4.54
C TYR A 91 6.13 -3.09 3.80
N PHE A 92 6.18 -3.18 2.46
CA PHE A 92 5.75 -2.15 1.55
C PHE A 92 4.53 -2.59 0.76
N LEU A 93 3.61 -1.65 0.64
CA LEU A 93 2.52 -1.60 -0.31
C LEU A 93 2.91 -0.57 -1.38
N TYR A 94 3.57 -1.04 -2.44
CA TYR A 94 4.14 -0.16 -3.47
C TYR A 94 3.23 -0.12 -4.70
N THR A 95 2.63 1.06 -4.93
CA THR A 95 1.74 1.30 -6.08
C THR A 95 2.52 1.67 -7.33
N VAL A 96 2.32 0.90 -8.40
CA VAL A 96 2.89 1.14 -9.74
C VAL A 96 1.79 0.88 -10.77
N ASN A 97 1.09 1.95 -11.19
CA ASN A 97 -0.03 1.85 -12.12
C ASN A 97 0.36 2.11 -13.57
N ALA A 98 1.41 2.92 -13.80
CA ALA A 98 1.89 3.30 -15.12
C ALA A 98 0.82 3.94 -16.03
N TYR A 99 -0.03 4.77 -15.43
CA TYR A 99 -1.04 5.54 -16.16
C TYR A 99 -0.45 6.68 -16.99
N PRO A 100 -1.22 7.21 -17.96
CA PRO A 100 -0.89 8.47 -18.61
C PRO A 100 -0.68 9.60 -17.60
N GLU A 101 0.27 10.49 -17.85
CA GLU A 101 0.60 11.63 -16.98
C GLU A 101 -0.60 12.57 -16.77
N SER A 102 -1.49 12.65 -17.77
CA SER A 102 -2.75 13.39 -17.68
C SER A 102 -3.66 12.90 -16.54
N LEU A 103 -3.62 11.60 -16.21
CA LEU A 103 -4.39 10.97 -15.14
C LEU A 103 -3.63 10.94 -13.81
N GLU A 104 -2.35 10.58 -13.84
CA GLU A 104 -1.54 10.43 -12.64
C GLU A 104 -0.27 11.29 -12.72
N ARG A 105 -0.26 12.38 -11.95
CA ARG A 105 0.85 13.34 -11.89
C ARG A 105 1.70 13.11 -10.64
N ALA A 106 2.94 13.58 -10.70
CA ALA A 106 3.89 13.57 -9.58
C ALA A 106 4.26 12.16 -9.06
N VAL A 107 4.33 11.19 -9.96
CA VAL A 107 4.86 9.85 -9.69
C VAL A 107 6.08 9.55 -10.56
N PRO A 108 6.99 8.67 -10.11
CA PRO A 108 8.15 8.29 -10.92
C PRO A 108 7.70 7.67 -12.26
N PRO A 109 8.39 7.95 -13.38
CA PRO A 109 8.19 7.23 -14.64
C PRO A 109 8.35 5.72 -14.42
N LEU A 110 7.62 4.90 -15.20
CA LEU A 110 7.60 3.44 -14.99
C LEU A 110 8.99 2.84 -14.89
N ALA A 111 9.92 3.20 -15.79
CA ALA A 111 11.28 2.66 -15.77
C ALA A 111 12.01 2.96 -14.44
N GLN A 112 11.77 4.13 -13.84
CA GLN A 112 12.33 4.47 -12.53
C GLN A 112 11.61 3.75 -11.39
N ALA A 113 10.28 3.63 -11.45
CA ALA A 113 9.49 2.89 -10.48
C ALA A 113 9.92 1.42 -10.42
N VAL A 114 10.06 0.76 -11.57
CA VAL A 114 10.54 -0.63 -11.70
C VAL A 114 11.94 -0.78 -11.11
N ARG A 115 12.90 0.08 -11.48
CA ARG A 115 14.26 0.02 -10.90
C ARG A 115 14.25 0.17 -9.38
N THR A 116 13.42 1.08 -8.86
CA THR A 116 13.29 1.28 -7.42
C THR A 116 12.63 0.07 -6.76
N PHE A 117 11.63 -0.54 -7.41
CA PHE A 117 10.95 -1.73 -6.91
C PHE A 117 11.92 -2.89 -6.75
N HIS A 118 12.73 -3.18 -7.78
CA HIS A 118 13.75 -4.24 -7.72
C HIS A 118 14.76 -3.99 -6.60
N LYS A 119 15.31 -2.76 -6.49
CA LYS A 119 16.21 -2.42 -5.37
C LYS A 119 15.57 -2.61 -4.00
N LEU A 120 14.30 -2.25 -3.87
CA LEU A 120 13.55 -2.45 -2.62
C LEU A 120 13.36 -3.94 -2.33
N ALA A 121 12.99 -4.74 -3.33
CA ALA A 121 12.83 -6.18 -3.19
C ALA A 121 14.17 -6.89 -2.89
N GLU A 122 15.28 -6.47 -3.49
CA GLU A 122 16.63 -6.95 -3.20
C GLU A 122 17.01 -6.69 -1.73
N ARG A 123 16.69 -5.49 -1.20
CA ARG A 123 17.01 -5.13 0.18
C ARG A 123 16.05 -5.75 1.21
N ALA A 124 14.75 -5.73 0.95
CA ALA A 124 13.73 -6.14 1.91
C ALA A 124 13.29 -7.60 1.76
N GLY A 125 13.60 -8.23 0.64
CA GLY A 125 13.03 -9.50 0.21
C GLY A 125 11.72 -9.32 -0.58
N PRO A 126 11.49 -10.12 -1.64
CA PRO A 126 10.30 -10.00 -2.49
C PRO A 126 8.99 -10.30 -1.73
N GLY A 127 9.06 -11.06 -0.63
CA GLY A 127 7.91 -11.32 0.24
C GLY A 127 7.43 -10.10 1.04
N ARG A 128 8.28 -9.08 1.19
CA ARG A 128 7.96 -7.86 1.97
C ARG A 128 7.60 -6.65 1.08
N VAL A 129 7.44 -6.85 -0.21
CA VAL A 129 7.01 -5.81 -1.14
C VAL A 129 5.80 -6.33 -1.93
N ARG A 130 4.61 -5.82 -1.64
CA ARG A 130 3.41 -6.10 -2.41
C ARG A 130 3.22 -5.02 -3.48
N TRP A 131 3.12 -5.44 -4.73
CA TRP A 131 2.74 -4.53 -5.79
C TRP A 131 1.26 -4.16 -5.63
N ARG A 132 0.94 -2.87 -5.83
CA ARG A 132 -0.43 -2.40 -5.93
C ARG A 132 -0.68 -1.88 -7.33
N TYR A 133 -1.52 -2.56 -8.08
CA TYR A 133 -2.13 -2.04 -9.29
C TYR A 133 -3.48 -1.43 -8.91
N ASP A 134 -3.40 -0.33 -8.16
CA ASP A 134 -4.52 0.21 -7.40
C ASP A 134 -4.54 1.75 -7.39
N PRO A 135 -5.68 2.39 -7.71
CA PRO A 135 -6.90 1.76 -8.21
C PRO A 135 -6.81 1.48 -9.72
N ILE A 136 -7.59 0.53 -10.21
CA ILE A 136 -8.02 0.37 -11.61
C ILE A 136 -9.01 1.50 -11.90
N TYR A 137 -8.63 2.40 -12.80
CA TYR A 137 -9.44 3.55 -13.19
C TYR A 137 -9.94 3.35 -14.61
N LEU A 138 -11.24 3.18 -14.78
CA LEU A 138 -11.86 2.96 -16.09
C LEU A 138 -12.26 4.30 -16.73
N SER A 139 -11.87 4.47 -17.99
CA SER A 139 -12.29 5.56 -18.86
C SER A 139 -12.16 5.13 -20.32
N ARG A 140 -12.52 5.99 -21.27
CA ARG A 140 -12.28 5.74 -22.71
C ARG A 140 -10.81 5.54 -23.05
N GLU A 141 -9.90 6.28 -22.41
CA GLU A 141 -8.44 6.16 -22.60
C GLU A 141 -7.81 5.04 -21.74
N THR A 142 -8.50 4.62 -20.68
CA THR A 142 -8.05 3.57 -19.74
C THR A 142 -9.08 2.44 -19.67
N ASP A 143 -9.47 1.94 -20.83
CA ASP A 143 -10.45 0.87 -20.96
C ASP A 143 -9.89 -0.50 -20.52
N ALA A 144 -10.72 -1.55 -20.57
CA ALA A 144 -10.29 -2.89 -20.23
C ALA A 144 -9.11 -3.39 -21.10
N ALA A 145 -9.06 -3.01 -22.38
CA ALA A 145 -7.97 -3.39 -23.27
C ALA A 145 -6.65 -2.70 -22.90
N PHE A 146 -6.71 -1.42 -22.51
CA PHE A 146 -5.59 -0.69 -21.93
C PHE A 146 -5.09 -1.39 -20.67
N HIS A 147 -5.98 -1.74 -19.74
CA HIS A 147 -5.59 -2.37 -18.49
C HIS A 147 -4.90 -3.72 -18.71
N ARG A 148 -5.40 -4.57 -19.61
CA ARG A 148 -4.73 -5.84 -19.98
C ARG A 148 -3.29 -5.60 -20.44
N ARG A 149 -3.08 -4.72 -21.42
CA ARG A 149 -1.75 -4.41 -21.97
C ARG A 149 -0.83 -3.79 -20.92
N ASN A 150 -1.37 -2.83 -20.16
CA ASN A 150 -0.60 -2.08 -19.20
C ASN A 150 -0.23 -2.94 -17.97
N PHE A 151 -1.16 -3.73 -17.46
CA PHE A 151 -0.92 -4.67 -16.37
C PHE A 151 0.13 -5.71 -16.76
N ALA A 152 -0.03 -6.37 -17.92
CA ALA A 152 0.95 -7.35 -18.40
C ALA A 152 2.36 -6.74 -18.47
N ARG A 153 2.49 -5.53 -19.06
CA ARG A 153 3.77 -4.81 -19.13
C ARG A 153 4.40 -4.54 -17.77
N VAL A 154 3.61 -4.12 -16.78
CA VAL A 154 4.13 -3.84 -15.43
C VAL A 154 4.45 -5.15 -14.71
N ALA A 155 3.57 -6.15 -14.81
CA ALA A 155 3.76 -7.46 -14.21
C ALA A 155 5.02 -8.16 -14.75
N ASP A 156 5.26 -8.12 -16.06
CA ASP A 156 6.49 -8.61 -16.69
C ASP A 156 7.73 -7.93 -16.10
N ALA A 157 7.68 -6.61 -15.93
CA ALA A 157 8.78 -5.82 -15.40
C ALA A 157 9.03 -6.05 -13.90
N LEU A 158 8.04 -6.56 -13.16
CA LEU A 158 8.13 -6.83 -11.71
C LEU A 158 8.25 -8.32 -11.38
N ALA A 159 8.28 -9.21 -12.39
CA ALA A 159 8.40 -10.65 -12.18
C ALA A 159 9.64 -10.98 -11.33
N GLY A 160 9.46 -11.84 -10.33
CA GLY A 160 10.50 -12.21 -9.36
C GLY A 160 10.77 -11.19 -8.25
N ALA A 161 10.31 -9.94 -8.36
CA ALA A 161 10.49 -8.91 -7.33
C ALA A 161 9.36 -8.89 -6.29
N THR A 162 8.25 -9.58 -6.56
CA THR A 162 7.12 -9.74 -5.64
C THR A 162 6.37 -11.04 -5.94
N GLY A 163 5.69 -11.58 -4.93
CA GLY A 163 4.78 -12.71 -5.09
C GLY A 163 3.30 -12.33 -5.03
N GLU A 164 2.95 -11.07 -4.77
CA GLU A 164 1.56 -10.64 -4.57
C GLU A 164 1.28 -9.27 -5.21
N CYS A 165 0.14 -9.18 -5.89
CA CYS A 165 -0.41 -7.95 -6.43
C CYS A 165 -1.76 -7.65 -5.77
N ILE A 166 -2.00 -6.40 -5.36
CA ILE A 166 -3.30 -5.94 -4.87
C ILE A 166 -3.93 -5.05 -5.94
N ALA A 167 -5.22 -5.26 -6.22
CA ALA A 167 -5.99 -4.41 -7.12
C ALA A 167 -7.40 -4.12 -6.55
N SER A 168 -7.94 -2.95 -6.88
CA SER A 168 -9.36 -2.60 -6.70
C SER A 168 -9.77 -1.57 -7.73
N PHE A 169 -11.08 -1.43 -7.96
CA PHE A 169 -11.60 -0.39 -8.85
C PHE A 169 -11.72 0.95 -8.13
N ALA A 170 -11.55 2.04 -8.87
CA ALA A 170 -11.63 3.38 -8.30
C ALA A 170 -13.04 3.69 -7.78
N ASP A 171 -13.16 3.96 -6.48
CA ASP A 171 -14.39 4.46 -5.88
C ASP A 171 -14.69 5.90 -6.33
N MET A 172 -15.82 6.08 -7.02
CA MET A 172 -16.25 7.38 -7.51
C MET A 172 -17.02 8.18 -6.44
N TYR A 173 -16.37 8.49 -5.31
CA TYR A 173 -16.95 9.34 -4.27
C TYR A 173 -16.82 10.84 -4.62
N GLY A 174 -17.56 11.70 -3.91
CA GLY A 174 -17.76 13.10 -4.30
C GLY A 174 -16.49 13.92 -4.57
N LYS A 175 -15.38 13.66 -3.87
CA LYS A 175 -14.09 14.32 -4.15
C LYS A 175 -13.46 13.82 -5.45
N VAL A 176 -13.48 12.51 -5.70
CA VAL A 176 -12.94 11.89 -6.92
C VAL A 176 -13.71 12.37 -8.14
N ARG A 177 -15.06 12.37 -8.09
CA ARG A 177 -15.88 12.91 -9.19
C ARG A 177 -15.56 14.38 -9.52
N ARG A 178 -15.40 15.23 -8.50
CA ARG A 178 -15.02 16.65 -8.70
C ARG A 178 -13.64 16.81 -9.35
N ASN A 179 -12.67 15.99 -8.94
CA ASN A 179 -11.33 16.01 -9.53
C ASN A 179 -11.37 15.48 -10.97
N ALA A 180 -12.09 14.39 -11.20
CA ALA A 180 -12.21 13.76 -12.51
C ALA A 180 -12.95 14.64 -13.53
N ALA A 181 -13.85 15.52 -13.09
CA ALA A 181 -14.48 16.52 -13.96
C ALA A 181 -13.49 17.52 -14.58
N ARG A 182 -12.27 17.64 -14.03
CA ARG A 182 -11.19 18.49 -14.55
C ARG A 182 -10.24 17.75 -15.50
N LEU A 183 -10.44 16.44 -15.69
CA LEU A 183 -9.64 15.65 -16.62
C LEU A 183 -10.12 15.87 -18.07
N PRO A 184 -9.25 15.59 -19.07
CA PRO A 184 -9.65 15.51 -20.47
C PRO A 184 -10.85 14.59 -20.68
N GLU A 185 -11.64 14.82 -21.73
CA GLU A 185 -12.88 14.07 -21.97
C GLU A 185 -12.67 12.55 -22.02
N GLY A 186 -11.60 12.07 -22.67
CA GLY A 186 -11.26 10.64 -22.73
C GLY A 186 -10.83 10.00 -21.40
N LEU A 187 -10.51 10.83 -20.40
CA LEU A 187 -10.17 10.41 -19.04
C LEU A 187 -11.28 10.68 -18.04
N ARG A 188 -12.48 11.03 -18.50
CA ARG A 188 -13.64 11.06 -17.61
C ARG A 188 -14.00 9.63 -17.19
N PRO A 189 -14.40 9.44 -15.93
CA PRO A 189 -14.62 8.13 -15.36
C PRO A 189 -15.83 7.46 -16.01
N GLU A 190 -15.67 6.20 -16.40
CA GLU A 190 -16.75 5.34 -16.84
C GLU A 190 -16.89 4.19 -15.84
N GLU A 191 -18.10 3.96 -15.33
CA GLU A 191 -18.37 2.84 -14.44
C GLU A 191 -18.74 1.63 -15.30
N GLY A 192 -17.85 0.63 -15.36
CA GLY A 192 -18.18 -0.67 -15.94
C GLY A 192 -19.18 -1.43 -15.08
N THR A 193 -19.92 -2.37 -15.68
CA THR A 193 -20.84 -3.23 -14.93
C THR A 193 -20.07 -4.14 -13.95
N LEU A 194 -20.78 -4.73 -12.99
CA LEU A 194 -20.17 -5.68 -12.07
C LEU A 194 -19.52 -6.85 -12.82
N GLU A 195 -20.18 -7.35 -13.85
CA GLU A 195 -19.75 -8.44 -14.71
C GLU A 195 -18.48 -8.07 -15.49
N GLU A 196 -18.43 -6.87 -16.08
CA GLU A 196 -17.27 -6.37 -16.81
C GLU A 196 -16.05 -6.21 -15.89
N ARG A 197 -16.25 -5.61 -14.71
CA ARG A 197 -15.20 -5.44 -13.71
C ARG A 197 -14.68 -6.77 -13.20
N LYS A 198 -15.57 -7.75 -12.97
CA LYS A 198 -15.20 -9.10 -12.55
C LYS A 198 -14.39 -9.83 -13.63
N ALA A 199 -14.86 -9.80 -14.88
CA ALA A 199 -14.17 -10.42 -16.01
C ALA A 199 -12.75 -9.84 -16.17
N LEU A 200 -12.61 -8.51 -16.13
CA LEU A 200 -11.30 -7.88 -16.18
C LEU A 200 -10.41 -8.33 -15.01
N LEU A 201 -10.94 -8.35 -13.79
CA LEU A 201 -10.16 -8.75 -12.61
C LEU A 201 -9.67 -10.20 -12.69
N ASP A 202 -10.51 -11.12 -13.19
CA ASP A 202 -10.16 -12.53 -13.37
C ASP A 202 -9.03 -12.70 -14.40
N GLU A 203 -9.13 -12.00 -15.55
CA GLU A 203 -8.06 -11.99 -16.55
C GLU A 203 -6.74 -11.42 -16.01
N LEU A 204 -6.79 -10.33 -15.22
CA LEU A 204 -5.59 -9.77 -14.59
C LEU A 204 -4.99 -10.75 -13.57
N ALA A 205 -5.83 -11.53 -12.87
CA ALA A 205 -5.36 -12.54 -11.92
C ALA A 205 -4.66 -13.71 -12.62
N GLU A 206 -5.16 -14.16 -13.78
CA GLU A 206 -4.50 -15.16 -14.61
C GLU A 206 -3.13 -14.65 -15.09
N MET A 207 -3.06 -13.42 -15.62
CA MET A 207 -1.79 -12.80 -16.02
C MET A 207 -0.79 -12.70 -14.88
N ALA A 208 -1.26 -12.38 -13.66
CA ALA A 208 -0.40 -12.35 -12.47
C ALA A 208 0.14 -13.74 -12.15
N ALA A 209 -0.71 -14.77 -12.19
CA ALA A 209 -0.36 -16.15 -11.87
C ALA A 209 0.70 -16.71 -12.82
N GLU A 210 0.59 -16.43 -14.12
CA GLU A 210 1.61 -16.77 -15.14
C GLU A 210 3.00 -16.22 -14.81
N ARG A 211 3.07 -15.14 -14.02
CA ARG A 211 4.30 -14.43 -13.63
C ARG A 211 4.72 -14.70 -12.19
N GLY A 212 4.13 -15.73 -11.56
CA GLY A 212 4.42 -16.13 -10.18
C GLY A 212 3.85 -15.18 -9.13
N MET A 213 2.86 -14.37 -9.47
CA MET A 213 2.20 -13.44 -8.56
C MET A 213 0.77 -13.88 -8.26
N ARG A 214 0.34 -13.76 -7.01
CA ARG A 214 -1.07 -13.92 -6.63
C ARG A 214 -1.76 -12.56 -6.63
N LEU A 215 -2.82 -12.40 -7.42
CA LEU A 215 -3.66 -11.20 -7.37
C LEU A 215 -4.66 -11.29 -6.22
N LEU A 216 -4.77 -10.20 -5.47
CA LEU A 216 -5.66 -10.01 -4.33
C LEU A 216 -6.56 -8.80 -4.56
N ALA A 217 -7.87 -9.03 -4.58
CA ALA A 217 -8.89 -7.98 -4.69
C ALA A 217 -9.12 -7.30 -3.33
N CYS A 218 -9.18 -5.98 -3.31
CA CYS A 218 -9.47 -5.19 -2.11
C CYS A 218 -10.93 -4.69 -2.11
N CYS A 219 -11.58 -4.74 -0.94
CA CYS A 219 -12.81 -4.03 -0.58
C CYS A 219 -14.14 -4.36 -1.29
N GLU A 220 -14.22 -5.32 -2.22
CA GLU A 220 -15.50 -5.67 -2.84
C GLU A 220 -15.75 -7.19 -2.80
N ASP A 221 -16.50 -7.66 -1.80
CA ASP A 221 -16.85 -9.08 -1.67
C ASP A 221 -17.59 -9.61 -2.91
N ALA A 222 -18.32 -8.75 -3.64
CA ALA A 222 -19.00 -9.09 -4.88
C ALA A 222 -18.06 -9.35 -6.07
N LEU A 223 -16.82 -8.85 -6.01
CA LEU A 223 -15.77 -9.13 -7.01
C LEU A 223 -14.93 -10.36 -6.64
N VAL A 224 -15.07 -10.89 -5.43
CA VAL A 224 -14.33 -12.05 -4.94
C VAL A 224 -15.14 -13.32 -5.24
N GLY A 225 -14.51 -14.34 -5.83
CA GLY A 225 -15.17 -15.60 -6.21
C GLY A 225 -14.59 -16.26 -7.47
N GLY A 226 -13.63 -15.62 -8.14
CA GLY A 226 -12.78 -16.17 -9.20
C GLY A 226 -11.35 -16.45 -8.72
N PRO A 227 -10.34 -16.48 -9.61
CA PRO A 227 -8.93 -16.71 -9.25
C PRO A 227 -8.32 -15.65 -8.31
N ALA A 228 -8.92 -14.46 -8.21
CA ALA A 228 -8.48 -13.41 -7.29
C ALA A 228 -8.81 -13.74 -5.81
N GLY A 229 -7.80 -13.67 -4.94
CA GLY A 229 -7.99 -13.81 -3.49
C GLY A 229 -8.46 -12.51 -2.83
N LYS A 230 -8.75 -12.55 -1.51
CA LYS A 230 -9.11 -11.34 -0.73
C LYS A 230 -7.86 -10.69 -0.12
N ALA A 231 -7.66 -9.39 -0.36
CA ALA A 231 -6.53 -8.64 0.19
C ALA A 231 -6.73 -8.26 1.66
N ARG A 232 -5.63 -8.22 2.42
CA ARG A 232 -5.55 -7.53 3.72
C ARG A 232 -4.52 -6.39 3.62
N CYS A 233 -5.02 -5.17 3.77
CA CYS A 233 -4.25 -3.92 3.73
C CYS A 233 -3.23 -3.79 4.87
N VAL A 234 -3.54 -4.39 6.02
CA VAL A 234 -2.60 -4.62 7.11
C VAL A 234 -2.65 -6.10 7.40
N ASP A 235 -1.61 -6.80 6.98
CA ASP A 235 -1.49 -8.25 7.09
C ASP A 235 -0.38 -8.62 8.08
N PRO A 236 -0.72 -9.18 9.26
CA PRO A 236 0.27 -9.58 10.25
C PRO A 236 1.11 -10.76 9.76
N ASP A 237 0.57 -11.61 8.88
CA ASP A 237 1.19 -12.87 8.47
C ASP A 237 2.32 -12.66 7.45
N LEU A 238 2.45 -11.47 6.87
CA LEU A 238 3.55 -11.12 5.96
C LEU A 238 4.92 -11.10 6.64
N LEU A 239 4.94 -10.86 7.95
CA LEU A 239 6.16 -10.73 8.73
C LEU A 239 6.77 -12.09 9.07
N ASP A 240 5.94 -13.14 9.01
CA ASP A 240 6.26 -14.50 9.43
C ASP A 240 6.65 -15.39 8.22
N ARG A 241 6.87 -14.80 7.03
CA ARG A 241 7.23 -15.47 5.77
C ARG A 241 8.70 -15.30 5.39
#